data_AF-A0A2E6C0C4-F1
#
_entry.id   AF-A0A2E6C0C4-F1
#
_cell.length_a   1.000
_cell.length_b   1.000
_cell.length_c   1.000
_cell.angle_alpha   90.00
_cell.angle_beta   90.00
_cell.angle_gamma   90.00
#
_symmetry.space_group_name_H-M   'P 1'
#
loop_
_entity.id
_entity.type
_entity.pdbx_description
1 polymer ?
#
loop_
_entity_poly.entity_id
_entity_poly.type
_entity_poly.pdbx_seq_one_letter_code
_entity_poly.pdbx_strand_id
1 'polypeptide(L)'
;MIRRDTRSWLSDLQEICERNFDAPEEARRQIRQMAGEWSDANREGVMEDSLLEGLNMRAYRLLNCTDDEFSRWLDDLNFWKPGWRPEGVRESDES
;
A
#
# COMPACT_ATOMS: atom_id res chain seq x y z
N MET A 1 -8.74 21.19 12.80
CA MET A 1 -7.60 20.46 12.20
C MET A 1 -8.10 19.09 11.84
N ILE A 2 -8.37 18.82 10.56
CA ILE A 2 -8.90 17.52 10.13
C ILE A 2 -7.71 16.55 10.19
N ARG A 3 -7.66 15.70 11.23
CA ARG A 3 -6.72 14.59 11.27
C ARG A 3 -7.17 13.60 10.21
N ARG A 4 -6.32 13.35 9.20
CA ARG A 4 -6.51 12.25 8.25
C ARG A 4 -6.53 10.97 9.09
N ASP A 5 -7.67 10.28 9.11
CA ASP A 5 -7.81 9.02 9.85
C ASP A 5 -6.90 7.97 9.20
N THR A 6 -6.26 7.10 9.97
CA THR A 6 -5.31 6.09 9.45
C THR A 6 -5.96 5.11 8.46
N ARG A 7 -7.29 4.95 8.53
CA ARG A 7 -8.09 4.20 7.55
C ARG A 7 -8.13 4.84 6.15
N SER A 8 -7.78 6.12 6.02
CA SER A 8 -7.78 6.83 4.73
C SER A 8 -6.67 6.34 3.81
N TRP A 9 -5.43 6.21 4.28
CA TRP A 9 -4.28 5.96 3.39
C TRP A 9 -4.33 4.63 2.62
N LEU A 10 -4.81 3.56 3.24
CA LEU A 10 -5.00 2.28 2.56
C LEU A 10 -6.14 2.36 1.53
N SER A 11 -7.21 3.08 1.87
CA SER A 11 -8.33 3.31 0.97
C SER A 11 -7.91 4.21 -0.21
N ASP A 12 -7.11 5.25 0.04
CA ASP A 12 -6.54 6.15 -0.97
C ASP A 12 -5.65 5.36 -1.95
N LEU A 13 -4.84 4.42 -1.43
CA LEU A 13 -4.01 3.54 -2.26
C LEU A 13 -4.88 2.65 -3.15
N GLN A 14 -5.91 2.04 -2.55
CA GLN A 14 -6.85 1.18 -3.29
C GLN A 14 -7.58 1.98 -4.37
N GLU A 15 -8.09 3.17 -4.05
CA GLU A 15 -8.79 4.04 -5.00
C GLU A 15 -7.88 4.43 -6.18
N ILE A 16 -6.62 4.81 -5.92
CA ILE A 16 -5.68 5.13 -7.00
C ILE A 16 -5.46 3.94 -7.93
N CYS A 17 -5.31 2.73 -7.37
CA CYS A 17 -5.15 1.55 -8.21
C CYS A 17 -6.42 1.22 -8.99
N GLU A 18 -7.60 1.27 -8.36
CA GLU A 18 -8.89 0.98 -8.98
C GLU A 18 -9.24 1.99 -10.07
N ARG A 19 -8.94 3.28 -9.89
CA ARG A 19 -9.21 4.33 -10.89
C ARG A 19 -8.28 4.27 -12.10
N ASN A 20 -7.16 3.55 -11.99
CA ASN A 20 -6.16 3.39 -13.04
C ASN A 20 -5.96 1.90 -13.38
N PHE A 21 -7.02 1.08 -13.23
CA PHE A 21 -6.96 -0.36 -13.51
C PHE A 21 -6.57 -0.67 -14.96
N ASP A 22 -6.90 0.22 -15.89
CA ASP A 22 -6.58 0.18 -17.32
C ASP A 22 -5.30 0.95 -17.69
N ALA A 23 -4.70 1.65 -16.72
CA ALA A 23 -3.45 2.38 -16.87
C ALA A 23 -2.48 2.09 -15.69
N PRO A 24 -1.97 0.84 -15.54
CA PRO A 24 -1.12 0.46 -14.41
C PRO A 24 0.11 1.35 -14.22
N GLU A 25 0.70 1.86 -15.31
CA GLU A 25 1.86 2.75 -15.23
C GLU A 25 1.53 4.10 -14.54
N GLU A 26 0.35 4.67 -14.77
CA GLU A 26 -0.10 5.87 -14.07
C GLU A 26 -0.43 5.59 -12.60
N ALA A 27 -0.98 4.41 -12.29
CA ALA A 27 -1.13 3.95 -10.92
C ALA A 27 0.23 3.89 -10.22
N ARG A 28 1.22 3.22 -10.83
CA ARG A 28 2.59 3.10 -10.30
C ARG A 28 3.23 4.47 -10.07
N ARG A 29 3.05 5.42 -10.98
CA ARG A 29 3.54 6.79 -10.80
C ARG A 29 2.94 7.46 -9.57
N GLN A 30 1.63 7.35 -9.36
CA GLN A 30 0.96 7.93 -8.19
C GLN A 30 1.35 7.21 -6.90
N ILE A 31 1.48 5.88 -6.89
CA ILE A 31 1.95 5.11 -5.74
C ILE A 31 3.32 5.59 -5.26
N ARG A 32 4.26 5.90 -6.18
CA ARG A 32 5.58 6.45 -5.81
C ARG A 32 5.48 7.81 -5.12
N GLN A 33 4.53 8.65 -5.52
CA GLN A 33 4.28 9.94 -4.86
C GLN A 33 3.70 9.74 -3.47
N MET A 34 2.68 8.87 -3.35
CA MET A 34 2.08 8.53 -2.05
C MET A 34 3.11 7.97 -1.07
N ALA A 35 4.06 7.14 -1.53
CA ALA A 35 5.10 6.60 -0.66
C ALA A 35 5.98 7.71 -0.02
N GLY A 36 6.20 8.82 -0.74
CA GLY A 36 6.83 10.02 -0.17
C GLY A 36 5.96 10.67 0.91
N GLU A 37 4.67 10.87 0.62
CA GLU A 37 3.71 11.45 1.57
C GLU A 37 3.58 10.61 2.85
N TRP A 38 3.56 9.28 2.72
CA TRP A 38 3.51 8.37 3.88
C TRP A 38 4.77 8.50 4.74
N SER A 39 5.95 8.59 4.12
CA SER A 39 7.23 8.76 4.82
C SER A 39 7.27 10.09 5.59
N ASP A 40 6.80 11.17 4.98
CA ASP A 40 6.73 12.49 5.62
C ASP A 40 5.69 12.50 6.76
N ALA A 41 4.50 11.94 6.53
CA ALA A 41 3.46 11.83 7.55
C ALA A 41 3.90 10.96 8.75
N ASN A 42 4.65 9.89 8.52
CA ASN A 42 5.23 9.07 9.58
C ASN A 42 6.29 9.86 10.38
N ARG A 43 7.18 10.60 9.69
CA ARG A 43 8.19 11.45 10.33
C ARG A 43 7.58 12.54 11.21
N GLU A 44 6.41 13.05 10.82
CA GLU A 44 5.64 14.04 11.59
C GLU A 44 4.79 13.44 12.73
N GLY A 45 4.81 12.12 12.90
CA GLY A 45 4.01 11.41 13.92
C GLY A 45 2.52 11.35 13.60
N VAL A 46 2.13 11.59 12.34
CA VAL A 46 0.74 11.50 11.86
C VAL A 46 0.38 10.06 11.46
N MET A 47 1.37 9.28 11.01
CA MET A 47 1.21 7.88 10.61
C MET A 47 2.04 6.97 11.51
N GLU A 48 1.41 5.90 12.01
CA GLU A 48 2.07 4.83 12.77
C GLU A 48 3.02 4.00 11.90
N ASP A 49 4.13 3.54 12.46
CA ASP A 49 5.15 2.74 11.75
C ASP A 49 4.56 1.46 11.13
N SER A 50 3.65 0.79 11.85
CA SER A 50 2.99 -0.43 11.39
C SER A 50 2.10 -0.21 10.16
N LEU A 51 1.51 0.99 10.04
CA LEU A 51 0.72 1.38 8.86
C LEU A 51 1.65 1.69 7.68
N LEU A 52 2.71 2.47 7.92
CA LEU A 52 3.71 2.78 6.89
C LEU A 52 4.31 1.49 6.30
N GLU A 53 4.72 0.56 7.16
CA GLU A 53 5.27 -0.73 6.76
C GLU A 53 4.28 -1.50 5.88
N GLY A 54 3.02 -1.60 6.30
CA GLY A 54 1.96 -2.29 5.55
C GLY A 54 1.64 -1.66 4.20
N LEU A 55 1.70 -0.33 4.08
CA LEU A 55 1.53 0.39 2.83
C LEU A 55 2.73 0.19 1.90
N ASN A 56 3.96 0.25 2.43
CA ASN A 56 5.17 0.05 1.65
C ASN A 56 5.29 -1.37 1.09
N MET A 57 4.90 -2.41 1.84
CA MET A 57 4.88 -3.79 1.31
C MET A 57 3.93 -3.94 0.12
N ARG A 58 2.75 -3.31 0.20
CA ARG A 58 1.77 -3.31 -0.90
C ARG A 58 2.26 -2.53 -2.09
N ALA A 59 2.76 -1.31 -1.85
CA ALA A 59 3.36 -0.48 -2.89
C ALA A 59 4.50 -1.22 -3.60
N TYR A 60 5.38 -1.90 -2.86
CA TYR A 60 6.43 -2.72 -3.46
C TYR A 60 5.87 -3.79 -4.41
N ARG A 61 4.82 -4.52 -4.02
CA ARG A 61 4.17 -5.50 -4.91
C ARG A 61 3.58 -4.83 -6.16
N LEU A 62 2.80 -3.77 -5.98
CA LEU A 62 2.12 -3.05 -7.07
C LEU A 62 3.11 -2.40 -8.05
N LEU A 63 4.25 -1.92 -7.55
CA LEU A 63 5.30 -1.28 -8.35
C LEU A 63 6.17 -2.26 -9.13
N ASN A 64 6.29 -3.52 -8.68
CA ASN A 64 7.21 -4.51 -9.26
C ASN A 64 6.50 -5.69 -9.94
N CYS A 65 5.17 -5.68 -10.00
CA CYS A 65 4.39 -6.69 -10.69
C CYS A 65 4.15 -6.33 -12.16
N THR A 66 3.87 -7.36 -12.97
CA THR A 66 3.38 -7.19 -14.35
C THR A 66 1.97 -6.59 -14.36
N ASP A 67 1.52 -6.10 -15.52
CA ASP A 67 0.19 -5.50 -15.66
C ASP A 67 -0.92 -6.52 -15.38
N ASP A 68 -0.76 -7.77 -15.82
CA ASP A 68 -1.70 -8.86 -15.51
C ASP A 68 -1.76 -9.18 -14.01
N GLU A 69 -0.61 -9.16 -13.33
CA GLU A 69 -0.55 -9.36 -11.88
C GLU A 69 -1.13 -8.18 -11.12
N PHE A 70 -0.99 -6.96 -11.63
CA PHE A 70 -1.56 -5.75 -11.04
C PHE A 70 -3.09 -5.89 -10.91
N SER A 71 -3.77 -6.30 -11.99
CA SER A 71 -5.21 -6.57 -11.95
C SER A 71 -5.58 -7.68 -10.95
N ARG A 72 -4.77 -8.74 -10.86
CA ARG A 72 -5.01 -9.82 -9.87
C ARG A 72 -4.89 -9.33 -8.43
N TRP A 73 -3.95 -8.42 -8.14
CA TRP A 73 -3.83 -7.83 -6.82
C TRP A 73 -5.02 -6.92 -6.48
N LEU A 74 -5.58 -6.23 -7.47
CA LEU A 74 -6.80 -5.44 -7.26
C LEU A 74 -7.98 -6.32 -6.82
N ASP A 75 -8.13 -7.48 -7.45
CA ASP A 75 -9.20 -8.43 -7.15
C ASP A 75 -8.99 -9.24 -5.84
N ASP A 76 -7.80 -9.17 -5.23
CA ASP A 76 -7.50 -9.88 -3.99
C ASP A 76 -8.00 -9.11 -2.75
N LEU A 77 -9.19 -9.46 -2.26
CA LEU A 77 -9.74 -8.89 -1.03
C LEU A 77 -8.86 -9.09 0.20
N ASN A 78 -8.03 -10.12 0.27
CA ASN A 78 -7.12 -10.31 1.41
C ASN A 78 -5.93 -9.35 1.34
N PHE A 79 -5.46 -9.00 0.14
CA PHE A 79 -4.44 -7.98 -0.05
C PHE A 79 -4.85 -6.63 0.54
N TRP A 80 -6.13 -6.27 0.46
CA TRP A 80 -6.65 -5.00 0.99
C TRP A 80 -7.08 -5.02 2.46
N LYS A 81 -6.97 -6.17 3.16
CA LYS A 81 -7.32 -6.24 4.59
C LYS A 81 -6.21 -5.66 5.49
N PRO A 82 -6.57 -4.93 6.57
CA PRO A 82 -5.61 -4.58 7.61
C PRO A 82 -4.86 -5.82 8.11
N GLY A 83 -3.56 -5.67 8.37
CA GLY A 83 -2.71 -6.78 8.84
C GLY A 83 -2.22 -7.75 7.76
N TRP A 84 -2.55 -7.55 6.48
CA TRP A 84 -1.93 -8.33 5.40
C TRP A 84 -0.40 -8.26 5.46
N ARG A 85 0.23 -9.39 5.15
CA ARG A 85 1.66 -9.57 4.97
C ARG A 85 1.90 -10.52 3.79
N PRO A 86 3.01 -10.36 3.05
CA PRO A 86 3.38 -11.30 1.99
C PRO A 86 3.59 -12.70 2.56
N GLU A 87 3.25 -13.74 1.79
CA GLU A 87 3.62 -15.10 2.15
C GLU A 87 5.15 -15.23 2.29
N GLY A 88 5.60 -15.93 3.33
CA GLY A 88 7.03 -16.08 3.65
C GLY A 88 7.60 -15.03 4.62
N VAL A 89 6.82 -14.02 5.03
CA VAL A 89 7.21 -13.05 6.09
C VAL A 89 6.77 -13.53 7.48
N ARG A 90 6.32 -14.78 7.61
CA ARG A 90 6.04 -15.39 8.93
C ARG A 90 7.36 -15.61 9.67
N GLU A 91 7.41 -15.06 10.88
CA GLU A 91 8.59 -14.84 11.71
C GLU A 91 9.52 -16.06 11.83
N SER A 92 10.81 -15.76 11.73
CA SER A 92 11.91 -16.60 12.21
C SER A 92 12.21 -16.31 13.70
N ASP A 93 11.24 -15.81 14.46
CA ASP A 93 11.39 -15.47 15.89
C ASP A 93 10.90 -16.62 16.80
N GLU A 94 11.50 -17.80 16.60
CA GLU A 94 11.63 -18.81 17.64
C GLU A 94 13.09 -19.29 17.67
N SER A 95 13.93 -18.63 18.48
CA SER A 95 15.15 -19.20 19.08
C SER A 95 15.61 -18.37 20.29
#